data_AF-K2EUR9-F1
#
_entry.id   AF-K2EUR9-F1
#
_cell.length_a   1.000
_cell.length_b   1.000
_cell.length_c   1.000
_cell.angle_alpha   90.00
_cell.angle_beta   90.00
_cell.angle_gamma   90.00
#
_symmetry.space_group_name_H-M   'P 1'
#
loop_
_entity.id
_entity.type
_entity.pdbx_description
1 polymer ?
#
loop_
_entity_poly.entity_id
_entity_poly.type
_entity_poly.pdbx_seq_one_letter_code
_entity_poly.pdbx_strand_id
1 'polypeptide(L)'
;MKDLYSFHTSEEDMKKYYENSKKVYLKIFERLGIGKDTVIALASGGSFTDDYSHEFQTICETGEDTLFFVKSTGVYYNREVAPTQAPKLKEEEKMLARKNIEGKGIIGVDEL
;
A
#
# COMPACT_ATOMS: atom_id res chain seq x y z
N MET A 1 -3.95 -21.02 -0.42
CA MET A 1 -2.83 -20.14 -0.05
C MET A 1 -1.54 -20.94 -0.17
N LYS A 2 -0.45 -20.35 -0.68
CA LYS A 2 0.87 -20.98 -0.70
C LYS A 2 1.79 -20.16 0.16
N ASP A 3 2.29 -20.76 1.22
CA ASP A 3 3.12 -20.09 2.21
C ASP A 3 4.56 -20.59 2.10
N LEU A 4 5.52 -19.73 2.37
CA LEU A 4 6.94 -20.10 2.37
C LEU A 4 7.62 -19.31 3.48
N TYR A 5 8.44 -20.01 4.24
CA TYR A 5 9.28 -19.43 5.28
C TYR A 5 10.72 -19.81 4.98
N SER A 6 11.64 -18.85 5.08
CA SER A 6 13.07 -19.06 4.89
C SER A 6 13.83 -18.69 6.17
N PHE A 7 14.92 -19.39 6.42
CA PHE A 7 15.74 -19.23 7.61
C PHE A 7 17.18 -18.93 7.17
N HIS A 8 17.77 -17.89 7.73
CA HIS A 8 19.04 -17.34 7.28
C HIS A 8 19.96 -17.08 8.47
N THR A 9 21.26 -17.27 8.26
CA THR A 9 22.28 -17.02 9.30
C THR A 9 22.69 -15.55 9.38
N SER A 10 22.29 -14.73 8.41
CA SER A 10 22.52 -13.29 8.38
C SER A 10 21.40 -12.56 7.64
N GLU A 11 21.23 -11.27 7.94
CA GLU A 11 20.26 -10.40 7.27
C GLU A 11 20.57 -10.24 5.77
N GLU A 12 21.84 -10.21 5.39
CA GLU A 12 22.21 -10.07 3.98
C GLU A 12 21.83 -11.30 3.15
N ASP A 13 21.97 -12.51 3.71
CA ASP A 13 21.47 -13.73 3.08
C ASP A 13 19.94 -13.73 2.95
N MET A 14 19.23 -13.26 4.00
CA MET A 14 17.78 -13.06 3.95
C MET A 14 17.37 -12.07 2.86
N LYS A 15 18.05 -10.93 2.74
CA LYS A 15 17.76 -9.91 1.70
C LYS A 15 17.99 -10.46 0.30
N LYS A 16 19.09 -11.20 0.08
CA LYS A 16 19.37 -11.88 -1.20
C LYS A 16 18.28 -12.88 -1.55
N TYR A 17 17.84 -13.70 -0.59
CA TYR A 17 16.76 -14.66 -0.79
C TYR A 17 15.43 -13.97 -1.09
N TYR A 18 15.13 -12.87 -0.40
CA TYR A 18 13.92 -12.07 -0.62
C TYR A 18 13.87 -11.51 -2.05
N GLU A 19 14.94 -10.89 -2.54
CA GLU A 19 15.01 -10.39 -3.93
C GLU A 19 14.90 -11.51 -4.97
N ASN A 20 15.46 -12.69 -4.68
CA ASN A 20 15.30 -13.84 -5.56
C ASN A 20 13.84 -14.34 -5.56
N SER A 21 13.19 -14.37 -4.40
CA SER A 21 11.79 -14.77 -4.26
C SER A 21 10.86 -13.89 -5.09
N LYS A 22 11.11 -12.57 -5.14
CA LYS A 22 10.33 -11.68 -6.01
C LYS A 22 10.37 -12.10 -7.47
N LYS A 23 11.56 -12.43 -7.98
CA LYS A 23 11.75 -12.88 -9.38
C LYS A 23 11.04 -14.21 -9.64
N VAL A 24 11.05 -15.12 -8.66
CA VAL A 24 10.33 -16.40 -8.76
C VAL A 24 8.83 -16.18 -8.87
N TYR A 25 8.25 -15.30 -8.04
CA TYR A 25 6.83 -14.98 -8.07
C TYR A 25 6.43 -14.37 -9.42
N LEU A 26 7.19 -13.40 -9.96
CA LEU A 26 6.95 -12.86 -11.30
C LEU A 26 6.92 -13.95 -12.38
N LYS A 27 7.86 -14.90 -12.34
CA LYS A 27 7.88 -16.04 -13.28
C LYS A 27 6.66 -16.95 -13.12
N ILE A 28 6.14 -17.11 -11.90
CA ILE A 28 4.92 -17.87 -11.65
C ILE A 28 3.74 -17.17 -12.33
N PHE A 29 3.55 -15.87 -12.11
CA PHE A 29 2.47 -15.10 -12.73
C PHE A 29 2.56 -15.07 -14.26
N GLU A 30 3.78 -14.95 -14.81
CA GLU A 30 4.02 -15.06 -16.26
C GLU A 30 3.56 -16.42 -16.80
N ARG A 31 3.94 -17.53 -16.14
CA ARG A 31 3.53 -18.88 -16.54
C ARG A 31 2.03 -19.12 -16.41
N LEU A 32 1.36 -18.39 -15.52
CA LEU A 32 -0.10 -18.44 -15.35
C LEU A 32 -0.84 -17.55 -16.38
N GLY A 33 -0.11 -16.76 -17.17
CA GLY A 33 -0.70 -15.91 -18.21
C GLY A 33 -1.19 -14.54 -17.72
N ILE A 34 -0.96 -14.19 -16.45
CA ILE A 34 -1.35 -12.90 -15.86
C ILE A 34 -0.16 -11.98 -15.58
N GLY A 35 1.07 -12.40 -15.90
CA GLY A 35 2.29 -11.67 -15.59
C GLY A 35 2.38 -10.26 -16.20
N LYS A 36 1.72 -10.01 -17.34
CA LYS A 36 1.67 -8.68 -17.96
C LYS A 36 0.86 -7.66 -17.17
N ASP A 37 -0.13 -8.14 -16.42
CA ASP A 37 -1.04 -7.33 -15.62
C ASP A 37 -0.65 -7.34 -14.14
N THR A 38 0.31 -8.19 -13.72
CA THR A 38 0.82 -8.24 -12.35
C THR A 38 1.99 -7.27 -12.15
N VAL A 39 1.84 -6.36 -11.20
CA VAL A 39 2.88 -5.41 -10.76
C VAL A 39 3.33 -5.71 -9.33
N ILE A 40 4.53 -5.25 -8.97
CA ILE A 40 4.99 -5.26 -7.58
C ILE A 40 4.71 -3.89 -6.97
N ALA A 41 3.95 -3.85 -5.89
CA ALA A 41 3.66 -2.64 -5.13
C ALA A 41 4.35 -2.67 -3.76
N LEU A 42 4.86 -1.52 -3.31
CA LEU A 42 5.22 -1.33 -1.91
C LEU A 42 3.96 -1.38 -1.07
N ALA A 43 4.01 -2.13 0.03
CA ALA A 43 2.89 -2.39 0.91
C ALA A 43 3.30 -2.33 2.38
N SER A 44 2.31 -2.34 3.26
CA SER A 44 2.54 -2.34 4.70
C SER A 44 3.21 -3.65 5.14
N GLY A 45 4.23 -3.54 6.00
CA GLY A 45 4.77 -4.68 6.74
C GLY A 45 3.86 -5.16 7.87
N GLY A 46 2.80 -4.41 8.17
CA GLY A 46 1.98 -4.60 9.36
C GLY A 46 2.85 -4.62 10.61
N SER A 47 2.59 -5.59 11.49
CA SER A 47 3.41 -5.80 12.69
C SER A 47 4.63 -6.70 12.45
N PHE A 48 4.87 -7.18 11.22
CA PHE A 48 5.94 -8.13 10.93
C PHE A 48 7.28 -7.47 10.62
N THR A 49 7.27 -6.22 10.16
CA THR A 49 8.49 -5.48 9.84
C THR A 49 8.24 -3.98 9.92
N ASP A 50 9.26 -3.25 10.37
CA ASP A 50 9.27 -1.78 10.37
C ASP A 50 9.49 -1.19 8.97
N ASP A 51 10.00 -1.99 8.03
CA ASP A 51 10.22 -1.63 6.64
C ASP A 51 8.97 -1.90 5.78
N TYR A 52 9.02 -1.52 4.50
CA TYR A 52 7.98 -1.90 3.54
C TYR A 52 8.03 -3.38 3.19
N SER A 53 6.86 -3.97 3.01
CA SER A 53 6.70 -5.25 2.32
C SER A 53 6.45 -5.03 0.82
N HIS A 54 6.33 -6.12 0.06
CA HIS A 54 6.00 -6.08 -1.36
C HIS A 54 4.81 -7.00 -1.63
N GLU A 55 3.78 -6.44 -2.26
CA GLU A 55 2.63 -7.18 -2.75
C GLU A 55 2.73 -7.35 -4.27
N PHE A 56 2.25 -8.51 -4.75
CA PHE A 56 2.08 -8.77 -6.18
C PHE A 56 0.62 -8.58 -6.53
N GLN A 57 0.34 -7.47 -7.21
CA GLN A 57 -1.02 -7.01 -7.46
C GLN A 57 -1.34 -7.13 -8.95
N THR A 58 -2.40 -7.86 -9.30
CA THR A 58 -2.84 -8.01 -10.69
C THR A 58 -3.90 -6.97 -10.98
N ILE A 59 -3.61 -6.09 -11.94
CA ILE A 59 -4.51 -4.98 -12.31
C ILE A 59 -5.79 -5.54 -12.91
N CYS A 60 -6.91 -5.24 -12.27
CA CYS A 60 -8.25 -5.60 -12.75
C CYS A 60 -9.28 -4.57 -12.24
N GLU A 61 -10.39 -4.42 -12.98
CA GLU A 61 -11.43 -3.44 -12.63
C GLU A 61 -12.14 -3.76 -11.31
N THR A 62 -12.14 -5.03 -10.91
CA THR A 62 -12.80 -5.53 -9.70
C THR A 62 -11.85 -5.68 -8.51
N GLY A 63 -10.60 -5.21 -8.62
CA GLY A 63 -9.64 -5.26 -7.53
C GLY A 63 -10.07 -4.38 -6.35
N GLU A 64 -9.94 -4.88 -5.13
CA GLU A 64 -10.29 -4.12 -3.92
C GLU A 64 -9.19 -3.13 -3.51
N ASP A 65 -7.93 -3.45 -3.85
CA ASP A 65 -6.78 -2.60 -3.59
C ASP A 65 -6.70 -1.42 -4.55
N THR A 66 -6.30 -0.26 -4.02
CA THR A 66 -5.99 0.93 -4.82
C THR A 66 -4.48 1.14 -4.88
N LEU A 67 -3.93 1.18 -6.09
CA LEU A 67 -2.50 1.42 -6.31
C LEU A 67 -2.23 2.83 -6.86
N PHE A 68 -1.15 3.44 -6.38
CA PHE A 68 -0.61 4.70 -6.90
C PHE A 68 0.68 4.44 -7.64
N PHE A 69 0.75 4.85 -8.92
CA PHE A 69 1.93 4.72 -9.76
C PHE A 69 2.68 6.05 -9.90
N VAL A 70 3.93 6.07 -9.48
CA VAL A 70 4.81 7.24 -9.59
C VAL A 70 5.62 7.15 -10.88
N LYS A 71 5.16 7.83 -11.93
CA LYS A 71 5.77 7.77 -13.28
C LYS A 71 7.27 8.12 -13.31
N SER A 72 7.73 9.01 -12.43
CA SER A 72 9.15 9.44 -12.40
C SER A 72 10.10 8.38 -11.86
N THR A 73 9.62 7.48 -11.00
CA THR A 73 10.43 6.42 -10.36
C THR A 73 10.05 5.02 -10.85
N GLY A 74 8.90 4.86 -11.48
CA GLY A 74 8.37 3.56 -11.89
C GLY A 74 7.84 2.71 -10.73
N VAL A 75 7.63 3.31 -9.56
CA VAL A 75 7.21 2.59 -8.34
C VAL A 75 5.69 2.60 -8.20
N TYR A 76 5.13 1.45 -7.81
CA TYR A 76 3.76 1.31 -7.37
C TYR A 76 3.70 1.31 -5.83
N TYR A 77 2.75 2.01 -5.25
CA TYR A 77 2.45 2.02 -3.83
C TYR A 77 1.02 1.53 -3.62
N ASN A 78 0.80 0.61 -2.68
CA ASN A 78 -0.53 0.40 -2.11
C ASN A 78 -0.95 1.69 -1.40
N ARG A 79 -2.24 2.07 -1.50
CA ARG A 79 -2.83 3.25 -0.84
C ARG A 79 -2.41 3.39 0.62
N GLU A 80 -2.31 2.29 1.35
CA GLU A 80 -1.96 2.29 2.78
C GLU A 80 -0.58 2.89 3.08
N VAL A 81 0.34 2.82 2.12
CA VAL A 81 1.74 3.27 2.28
C VAL A 81 2.13 4.36 1.28
N ALA A 82 1.18 4.83 0.47
CA ALA A 82 1.44 5.86 -0.52
C ALA A 82 1.88 7.16 0.18
N PRO A 83 3.03 7.75 -0.20
CA PRO A 83 3.47 8.99 0.41
C PRO A 83 2.49 10.12 0.08
N THR A 84 2.03 10.83 1.09
CA THR A 84 1.11 11.96 0.94
C THR A 84 1.73 13.22 1.54
N GLN A 85 1.41 14.36 0.93
CA GLN A 85 1.79 15.68 1.45
C GLN A 85 0.53 16.53 1.54
N ALA A 86 0.15 16.88 2.77
CA ALA A 86 -0.95 17.80 2.99
C ALA A 86 -0.60 19.20 2.44
N PRO A 87 -1.55 19.90 1.79
CA PRO A 87 -1.33 21.28 1.41
C PRO A 87 -1.14 22.14 2.65
N LYS A 88 -0.40 23.26 2.51
CA LYS A 88 -0.35 24.27 3.57
C LYS A 88 -1.74 24.87 3.74
N LEU A 89 -2.33 24.68 4.91
CA LEU A 89 -3.57 25.35 5.29
C LEU A 89 -3.29 26.85 5.44
N LYS A 90 -4.17 27.68 4.87
CA LYS A 90 -4.21 29.10 5.22
C LYS A 90 -5.14 29.22 6.43
N GLU A 91 -4.60 29.60 7.58
CA GLU A 91 -5.39 29.92 8.77
C GLU A 91 -6.11 31.26 8.56
N GLU A 92 -7.20 31.25 7.80
CA GLU A 92 -7.99 32.47 7.52
C GLU A 92 -9.14 32.66 8.52
N GLU A 93 -9.50 31.63 9.29
CA GLU A 93 -10.63 31.67 10.22
C GLU A 93 -10.20 31.89 11.68
N LYS A 94 -10.89 32.82 12.35
CA LYS A 94 -10.70 33.05 13.79
C LYS A 94 -11.17 31.82 14.57
N MET A 95 -10.35 31.35 15.51
CA MET A 95 -10.75 30.28 16.43
C MET A 95 -12.07 30.64 17.14
N LEU A 96 -13.08 29.80 16.95
CA LEU A 96 -14.36 29.90 17.63
C LEU A 96 -14.32 29.15 18.95
N ALA A 97 -15.12 29.59 19.92
CA ALA A 97 -15.31 28.83 21.15
C ALA A 97 -16.02 27.49 20.83
N ARG A 98 -15.56 26.40 21.46
CA ARG A 98 -16.16 25.07 21.33
C ARG A 98 -17.65 25.12 21.70
N LYS A 99 -18.50 24.56 20.84
CA LYS A 99 -19.94 24.39 21.07
C LYS A 99 -20.33 22.95 20.81
N ASN A 100 -21.25 22.43 21.63
CA ASN A 100 -21.89 21.14 21.37
C ASN A 100 -23.12 21.41 20.50
N ILE A 101 -23.25 20.72 19.37
CA ILE A 101 -24.39 20.80 18.46
C ILE A 101 -24.95 19.39 18.32
N GLU A 102 -26.27 19.25 18.42
CA GLU A 102 -26.97 17.98 18.23
C GLU A 102 -27.39 17.85 16.76
N GLY A 103 -26.70 16.98 16.02
CA GLY A 103 -27.04 16.63 14.64
C GLY A 103 -28.17 15.63 14.59
N LYS A 104 -29.43 16.09 14.63
CA LYS A 104 -30.59 15.18 14.58
C LYS A 104 -30.71 14.54 13.20
N GLY A 105 -30.63 13.21 13.15
CA GLY A 105 -30.72 12.45 11.91
C GLY A 105 -29.45 12.43 11.06
N ILE A 106 -28.33 12.94 11.59
CA ILE A 106 -27.02 12.88 10.94
C ILE A 106 -26.35 11.56 11.29
N ILE A 107 -26.03 10.75 10.28
CA ILE A 107 -25.42 9.41 10.41
C ILE A 107 -24.03 9.30 9.78
N GLY A 108 -23.47 10.40 9.27
CA GLY A 108 -22.12 10.45 8.68
C GLY A 108 -21.54 11.85 8.57
N VAL A 109 -20.25 11.95 8.23
CA VAL A 109 -19.57 13.24 8.04
C VAL A 109 -20.08 14.00 6.82
N ASP A 110 -20.55 13.27 5.81
CA ASP A 110 -21.11 13.86 4.58
C ASP A 110 -22.44 14.58 4.82
N GLU A 111 -23.08 14.31 5.96
CA GLU A 111 -24.34 14.91 6.39
C GLU A 111 -24.15 16.04 7.44
N LEU A 112 -22.91 16.31 7.87
CA LEU A 112 -22.53 17.44 8.74
C LEU A 112 -22.37 18.74 7.94
#